data_AF-A0A429F8X2-F1
#
_entry.id   AF-A0A429F8X2-F1
#
_cell.length_a   1.000
_cell.length_b   1.000
_cell.length_c   1.000
_cell.angle_alpha   90.00
_cell.angle_beta   90.00
_cell.angle_gamma   90.00
#
_symmetry.space_group_name_H-M   'P 1'
#
loop_
_entity.id
_entity.type
_entity.pdbx_description
1 polymer ?
#
loop_
_entity_poly.entity_id
_entity_poly.type
_entity_poly.pdbx_seq_one_letter_code
_entity_poly.pdbx_strand_id
1 'polypeptide(L)'
;MGGRVFRSHRPRPDQPGHRLVARRANLRGGRRKLRGGPGGQHGSPQQPRRPTSRCRIHRRRVGHGEHQTVLPVVPRHDGDARSPRRGKRYARTVSSMGDRFPEDVVSLLRAAGWFEGRAADTAPALQAWDSLGLRAEAGPVDLVREFDGLHVEHPPYVDIGETRHFDFTNFDAVAGVRGLPERAYREYTRLAGLPLYPIGQNRAHMTLMIGAQQIFAGVDNYLFTYGDGLDSAVTAMLRGEQPTKIGEWHP
;
A
#
# COMPACT_ATOMS: atom_id res chain seq x y z
N MET A 1 -44.24 -25.20 -48.85
CA MET A 1 -44.54 -25.96 -47.61
C MET A 1 -43.23 -26.14 -46.84
N GLY A 2 -43.21 -25.88 -45.53
CA GLY A 2 -42.12 -26.26 -44.63
C GLY A 2 -41.41 -25.13 -43.86
N GLY A 3 -42.14 -24.32 -43.09
CA GLY A 3 -41.54 -23.38 -42.13
C GLY A 3 -41.09 -24.09 -40.84
N ARG A 4 -39.86 -23.83 -40.39
CA ARG A 4 -39.34 -24.31 -39.10
C ARG A 4 -39.64 -23.29 -38.01
N VAL A 5 -40.32 -23.75 -36.96
CA VAL A 5 -40.65 -22.99 -35.75
C VAL A 5 -39.48 -23.12 -34.76
N PHE A 6 -38.80 -22.01 -34.45
CA PHE A 6 -37.87 -21.93 -33.33
C PHE A 6 -38.68 -21.69 -32.04
N ARG A 7 -38.66 -22.64 -31.11
CA ARG A 7 -39.20 -22.47 -29.76
C ARG A 7 -38.14 -21.80 -28.87
N SER A 8 -38.46 -20.60 -28.40
CA SER A 8 -37.71 -19.88 -27.38
C SER A 8 -37.87 -20.55 -26.00
N HIS A 9 -36.78 -21.04 -25.41
CA HIS A 9 -36.74 -21.40 -24.00
C HIS A 9 -36.60 -20.13 -23.16
N ARG A 10 -37.64 -19.80 -22.37
CA ARG A 10 -37.53 -18.87 -21.24
C ARG A 10 -36.94 -19.61 -20.03
N PRO A 11 -35.99 -19.03 -19.29
CA PRO A 11 -35.62 -19.56 -17.98
C PRO A 11 -36.72 -19.23 -16.95
N ARG A 12 -37.01 -20.22 -16.09
CA ARG A 12 -37.88 -20.06 -14.92
C ARG A 12 -37.12 -19.35 -13.78
N PRO A 13 -37.73 -18.37 -13.09
CA PRO A 13 -37.24 -17.92 -11.79
C PRO A 13 -37.79 -18.87 -10.72
N ASP A 14 -36.94 -19.27 -9.78
CA ASP A 14 -37.25 -19.60 -8.38
C ASP A 14 -36.21 -20.58 -7.83
N GLN A 15 -35.33 -20.08 -6.96
CA GLN A 15 -34.95 -20.74 -5.70
C GLN A 15 -34.31 -19.73 -4.72
N PRO A 16 -34.42 -19.97 -3.39
CA PRO A 16 -34.53 -18.91 -2.39
C PRO A 16 -33.29 -18.73 -1.50
N GLY A 17 -33.12 -17.49 -1.01
CA GLY A 17 -32.87 -17.25 0.41
C GLY A 17 -31.42 -17.17 0.91
N HIS A 18 -30.76 -16.03 0.70
CA HIS A 18 -29.78 -15.53 1.67
C HIS A 18 -30.27 -14.18 2.24
N ARG A 19 -30.80 -14.23 3.47
CA ARG A 19 -31.18 -13.05 4.25
C ARG A 19 -29.92 -12.27 4.63
N LEU A 20 -29.70 -11.11 3.99
CA LEU A 20 -28.82 -10.09 4.53
C LEU A 20 -29.50 -9.46 5.76
N VAL A 21 -28.88 -9.61 6.93
CA VAL A 21 -29.32 -8.96 8.17
C VAL A 21 -28.87 -7.50 8.12
N ALA A 22 -29.74 -6.62 7.65
CA ALA A 22 -29.57 -5.18 7.79
C ALA A 22 -29.83 -4.77 9.25
N ARG A 23 -28.77 -4.48 10.02
CA ARG A 23 -28.89 -3.83 11.33
C ARG A 23 -29.27 -2.36 11.11
N ARG A 24 -30.55 -2.04 11.31
CA ARG A 24 -31.04 -0.66 11.51
C ARG A 24 -30.55 -0.12 12.85
N ALA A 25 -29.75 0.93 12.83
CA ALA A 25 -29.47 1.75 14.01
C ALA A 25 -30.70 2.61 14.34
N ASN A 26 -31.28 2.39 15.52
CA ASN A 26 -32.34 3.22 16.08
C ASN A 26 -31.74 4.52 16.64
N LEU A 27 -31.92 5.64 15.95
CA LEU A 27 -31.83 6.97 16.54
C LEU A 27 -33.18 7.31 17.17
N ARG A 28 -33.31 7.09 18.49
CA ARG A 28 -34.38 7.70 19.29
C ARG A 28 -33.79 8.83 20.13
N GLY A 29 -34.28 10.02 19.85
CA GLY A 29 -33.96 11.24 20.58
C GLY A 29 -34.40 11.19 22.04
N GLY A 30 -33.54 11.77 22.88
CA GLY A 30 -33.86 12.12 24.25
C GLY A 30 -33.47 13.57 24.49
N ARG A 31 -34.43 14.49 24.31
CA ARG A 31 -34.35 15.85 24.88
C ARG A 31 -34.34 15.70 26.41
N ARG A 32 -33.30 16.19 27.09
CA ARG A 32 -33.38 16.51 28.53
C ARG A 32 -32.82 17.90 28.81
N LYS A 33 -33.48 18.51 29.79
CA LYS A 33 -33.62 19.93 30.10
C LYS A 33 -32.34 20.58 30.63
N LEU A 34 -32.24 21.87 30.28
CA LEU A 34 -31.45 22.91 30.93
C LEU A 34 -31.85 23.12 32.41
N ARG A 35 -30.85 23.15 33.29
CA ARG A 35 -30.69 23.94 34.55
C ARG A 35 -29.18 23.89 34.82
N GLY A 36 -28.39 24.95 34.95
CA GLY A 36 -28.60 26.23 35.62
C GLY A 36 -27.85 26.20 36.96
N GLY A 37 -26.68 26.85 37.05
CA GLY A 37 -25.94 27.05 38.32
C GLY A 37 -24.43 27.35 38.16
N PRO A 38 -23.91 28.52 38.61
CA PRO A 38 -22.55 28.98 38.36
C PRO A 38 -21.59 28.88 39.58
N GLY A 39 -20.29 29.07 39.30
CA GLY A 39 -19.21 29.32 40.27
C GLY A 39 -18.25 28.13 40.37
N GLY A 40 -16.93 28.26 40.34
CA GLY A 40 -16.02 29.40 40.22
C GLY A 40 -14.61 28.88 40.50
N GLN A 41 -13.61 29.73 40.21
CA GLN A 41 -12.24 29.74 40.74
C GLN A 41 -11.15 28.84 40.10
N HIS A 42 -10.27 29.56 39.39
CA HIS A 42 -8.80 29.63 39.57
C HIS A 42 -8.01 28.39 40.03
N GLY A 43 -7.05 28.01 39.18
CA GLY A 43 -5.88 27.22 39.60
C GLY A 43 -5.07 26.68 38.42
N SER A 44 -4.13 27.46 37.89
CA SER A 44 -2.94 26.96 37.19
C SER A 44 -1.73 27.15 38.12
N PRO A 45 -0.52 26.68 37.78
CA PRO A 45 -0.11 25.31 37.44
C PRO A 45 1.06 24.88 38.37
N GLN A 46 1.28 23.58 38.57
CA GLN A 46 2.57 23.11 39.13
C GLN A 46 3.09 21.87 38.39
N GLN A 47 4.14 22.10 37.60
CA GLN A 47 5.13 21.07 37.27
C GLN A 47 6.06 20.86 38.46
N PRO A 48 6.55 19.62 38.66
CA PRO A 48 7.88 19.43 39.18
C PRO A 48 8.77 18.63 38.20
N ARG A 49 9.80 19.34 37.74
CA ARG A 49 11.23 18.98 37.78
C ARG A 49 11.65 17.56 37.39
N ARG A 50 12.42 17.51 36.30
CA ARG A 50 13.40 16.46 35.96
C ARG A 50 14.41 16.23 37.09
N PRO A 51 14.86 14.98 37.31
CA PRO A 51 16.19 14.70 37.80
C PRO A 51 17.16 14.45 36.64
N THR A 52 18.25 15.22 36.69
CA THR A 52 19.51 15.09 35.96
C THR A 52 20.34 13.89 36.42
N SER A 53 21.37 13.58 35.62
CA SER A 53 22.65 12.92 35.98
C SER A 53 22.74 11.43 35.63
N ARG A 54 23.48 11.08 34.57
CA ARG A 54 24.95 10.89 34.51
C ARG A 54 25.40 9.59 35.18
N CYS A 55 25.84 8.63 34.36
CA CYS A 55 26.94 7.68 34.57
C CYS A 55 26.91 6.65 33.42
N ARG A 56 27.99 6.11 32.86
CA ARG A 56 29.42 6.27 33.08
C ARG A 56 30.06 5.65 31.83
N ILE A 57 30.95 6.39 31.17
CA ILE A 57 31.77 5.86 30.09
C ILE A 57 32.79 4.91 30.72
N HIS A 58 32.78 3.63 30.33
CA HIS A 58 33.91 2.74 30.54
C HIS A 58 34.66 2.57 29.22
N ARG A 59 35.71 3.37 29.05
CA ARG A 59 36.85 3.05 28.19
C ARG A 59 37.63 1.93 28.87
N ARG A 60 37.77 0.77 28.21
CA ARG A 60 38.90 -0.13 28.46
C ARG A 60 39.82 -0.14 27.24
N ARG A 61 41.10 0.10 27.53
CA ARG A 61 42.26 0.06 26.65
C ARG A 61 42.51 -1.38 26.17
N VAL A 62 42.80 -1.54 24.87
CA VAL A 62 44.12 -1.84 24.27
C VAL A 62 44.76 -3.13 24.79
N GLY A 63 44.76 -4.15 23.93
CA GLY A 63 45.71 -5.25 23.93
C GLY A 63 46.32 -5.37 22.54
N HIS A 64 47.60 -5.03 22.44
CA HIS A 64 48.44 -5.27 21.27
C HIS A 64 48.61 -6.77 21.04
N GLY A 65 48.49 -7.21 19.79
CA GLY A 65 48.85 -8.54 19.33
C GLY A 65 49.33 -8.44 17.89
N GLU A 66 50.64 -8.22 17.73
CA GLU A 66 51.34 -8.23 16.46
C GLU A 66 51.37 -9.65 15.91
N HIS A 67 50.80 -9.88 14.73
CA HIS A 67 51.11 -11.04 13.90
C HIS A 67 51.45 -10.56 12.49
N GLN A 68 52.74 -10.61 12.21
CA GLN A 68 53.32 -10.47 10.87
C GLN A 68 52.71 -11.55 9.97
N THR A 69 52.06 -11.13 8.88
CA THR A 69 51.67 -12.04 7.81
C THR A 69 52.49 -11.70 6.58
N VAL A 70 53.30 -12.67 6.17
CA VAL A 70 54.19 -12.66 5.01
C VAL A 70 53.34 -12.65 3.73
N LEU A 71 53.59 -11.68 2.85
CA LEU A 71 53.01 -11.63 1.51
C LEU A 71 53.80 -12.56 0.56
N PRO A 72 53.16 -13.42 -0.23
CA PRO A 72 53.83 -14.09 -1.33
C PRO A 72 53.97 -13.17 -2.54
N VAL A 73 55.21 -13.10 -3.05
CA VAL A 73 55.62 -12.51 -4.32
C VAL A 73 54.99 -13.30 -5.47
N VAL A 74 54.24 -12.63 -6.34
CA VAL A 74 53.69 -13.20 -7.58
C VAL A 74 54.50 -12.70 -8.78
N PRO A 75 54.85 -13.54 -9.77
CA PRO A 75 55.65 -13.13 -10.92
C PRO A 75 54.85 -12.27 -11.91
N ARG A 76 55.54 -11.32 -12.56
CA ARG A 76 55.08 -10.58 -13.73
C ARG A 76 55.03 -11.48 -14.96
N HIS A 77 53.93 -11.42 -15.70
CA HIS A 77 53.82 -11.96 -17.05
C HIS A 77 53.46 -10.80 -17.98
N ASP A 78 54.41 -10.40 -18.82
CA ASP A 78 54.16 -9.60 -20.02
C ASP A 78 53.58 -10.51 -21.11
N GLY A 79 52.63 -9.99 -21.91
CA GLY A 79 52.05 -10.76 -23.01
C GLY A 79 50.79 -10.20 -23.66
N ASP A 80 50.98 -9.14 -24.45
CA ASP A 80 50.41 -8.95 -25.79
C ASP A 80 48.92 -8.64 -26.05
N ALA A 81 48.73 -7.95 -27.17
CA ALA A 81 47.65 -7.08 -27.56
C ALA A 81 46.49 -7.76 -28.32
N ARG A 82 45.29 -7.17 -28.21
CA ARG A 82 44.44 -6.64 -29.29
C ARG A 82 42.98 -6.50 -28.84
N SER A 83 42.52 -5.25 -28.83
CA SER A 83 41.12 -4.81 -28.79
C SER A 83 40.32 -5.33 -30.02
N PRO A 84 38.96 -5.34 -30.04
CA PRO A 84 38.11 -4.30 -29.48
C PRO A 84 36.94 -4.79 -28.62
N ARG A 85 36.87 -4.24 -27.41
CA ARG A 85 35.62 -4.16 -26.64
C ARG A 85 34.65 -3.25 -27.40
N ARG A 86 33.79 -3.87 -28.23
CA ARG A 86 32.57 -3.25 -28.75
C ARG A 86 31.63 -3.07 -27.56
N GLY A 87 31.84 -2.00 -26.81
CA GLY A 87 30.92 -1.54 -25.79
C GLY A 87 29.59 -1.23 -26.47
N LYS A 88 28.66 -2.19 -26.42
CA LYS A 88 27.25 -1.89 -26.61
C LYS A 88 26.89 -0.94 -25.48
N ARG A 89 27.00 0.36 -25.75
CA ARG A 89 26.21 1.36 -25.04
C ARG A 89 24.77 0.90 -25.25
N TYR A 90 24.20 0.27 -24.23
CA TYR A 90 22.77 0.22 -24.09
C TYR A 90 22.35 1.68 -24.01
N ALA A 91 21.95 2.24 -25.16
CA ALA A 91 21.10 3.40 -25.16
C ALA A 91 19.91 2.99 -24.32
N ARG A 92 19.90 3.46 -23.06
CA ARG A 92 18.74 3.46 -22.22
C ARG A 92 17.78 4.38 -22.96
N THR A 93 16.97 3.81 -23.85
CA THR A 93 15.83 4.50 -24.44
C THR A 93 15.05 4.98 -23.24
N VAL A 94 15.12 6.28 -22.96
CA VAL A 94 14.22 6.91 -22.02
C VAL A 94 12.89 6.87 -22.76
N SER A 95 12.16 5.77 -22.63
CA SER A 95 10.75 5.75 -22.99
C SER A 95 10.16 6.97 -22.33
N SER A 96 9.55 7.86 -23.12
CA SER A 96 8.77 8.94 -22.55
C SER A 96 7.77 8.32 -21.57
N MET A 97 7.73 8.78 -20.32
CA MET A 97 6.95 8.12 -19.26
C MET A 97 5.43 8.07 -19.51
N GLY A 98 4.93 8.73 -20.58
CA GLY A 98 3.61 8.50 -21.15
C GLY A 98 3.37 7.06 -21.64
N ASP A 99 4.41 6.23 -21.76
CA ASP A 99 4.30 4.82 -22.14
C ASP A 99 4.03 3.89 -20.93
N ARG A 100 4.21 4.38 -19.70
CA ARG A 100 4.12 3.55 -18.48
C ARG A 100 2.68 3.16 -18.15
N PHE A 101 1.76 4.11 -18.31
CA PHE A 101 0.35 3.94 -18.04
C PHE A 101 -0.46 4.24 -19.29
N PRO A 102 -1.55 3.49 -19.55
CA PRO A 102 -2.52 3.86 -20.58
C PRO A 102 -3.07 5.29 -20.39
N GLU A 103 -3.43 5.96 -21.48
CA GLU A 103 -3.86 7.37 -21.46
C GLU A 103 -5.08 7.64 -20.55
N ASP A 104 -6.01 6.69 -20.48
CA ASP A 104 -7.17 6.75 -19.58
C ASP A 104 -6.72 6.77 -18.11
N VAL A 105 -5.76 5.93 -17.74
CA VAL A 105 -5.20 5.88 -16.39
C VAL A 105 -4.39 7.13 -16.07
N VAL A 106 -3.57 7.62 -17.02
CA VAL A 106 -2.83 8.89 -16.86
C VAL A 106 -3.79 10.04 -16.60
N SER A 107 -4.93 10.06 -17.29
CA SER A 107 -5.95 11.10 -17.12
C SER A 107 -6.54 11.08 -15.70
N LEU A 108 -6.86 9.91 -15.16
CA LEU A 108 -7.34 9.75 -13.78
C LEU A 108 -6.29 10.19 -12.76
N LEU A 109 -5.04 9.75 -12.94
CA LEU A 109 -3.92 10.14 -12.07
C LEU A 109 -3.69 11.65 -12.07
N ARG A 110 -3.67 12.28 -13.26
CA ARG A 110 -3.50 13.73 -13.39
C ARG A 110 -4.65 14.51 -12.77
N ALA A 111 -5.89 14.02 -12.90
CA ALA A 111 -7.05 14.62 -12.25
C ALA A 111 -6.92 14.59 -10.71
N ALA A 112 -6.26 13.57 -10.16
CA ALA A 112 -5.93 13.46 -8.74
C ALA A 112 -4.69 14.28 -8.31
N GLY A 113 -4.04 15.00 -9.23
CA GLY A 113 -2.84 15.80 -8.95
C GLY A 113 -1.51 15.06 -9.08
N TRP A 114 -1.50 13.86 -9.69
CA TRP A 114 -0.26 13.19 -10.06
C TRP A 114 0.40 13.89 -11.26
N PHE A 115 1.73 13.94 -11.25
CA PHE A 115 2.55 14.37 -12.37
C PHE A 115 3.87 13.62 -12.35
N GLU A 116 4.53 13.56 -13.49
CA GLU A 116 5.80 12.87 -13.64
C GLU A 116 6.89 13.47 -12.74
N GLY A 117 7.61 12.62 -12.01
CA GLY A 117 8.64 13.07 -11.07
C GLY A 117 8.09 13.65 -9.76
N ARG A 118 6.79 13.49 -9.49
CA ARG A 118 6.20 13.77 -8.17
C ARG A 118 6.97 13.05 -7.06
N ALA A 119 7.23 13.77 -5.99
CA ALA A 119 7.94 13.28 -4.82
C ALA A 119 7.27 13.77 -3.53
N ALA A 120 6.31 12.99 -3.03
CA ALA A 120 5.68 13.20 -1.74
C ALA A 120 6.68 13.03 -0.58
N ASP A 121 6.40 13.68 0.55
CA ASP A 121 7.14 13.47 1.78
C ASP A 121 6.85 12.08 2.34
N THR A 122 7.85 11.21 2.32
CA THR A 122 7.72 9.81 2.76
C THR A 122 7.89 9.66 4.28
N ALA A 123 8.36 10.68 5.00
CA ALA A 123 8.69 10.55 6.42
C ALA A 123 7.52 10.01 7.28
N PRO A 124 6.26 10.46 7.09
CA PRO A 124 5.13 9.93 7.84
C PRO A 124 4.87 8.44 7.57
N ALA A 125 4.95 8.02 6.31
CA ALA A 125 4.78 6.62 5.92
C ALA A 125 5.85 5.72 6.55
N LEU A 126 7.11 6.17 6.50
CA LEU A 126 8.24 5.46 7.11
C LEU A 126 8.05 5.27 8.62
N GLN A 127 7.61 6.31 9.31
CA GLN A 127 7.32 6.24 10.75
C GLN A 127 6.14 5.29 11.04
N ALA A 128 5.11 5.30 10.20
CA ALA A 128 3.98 4.40 10.34
C ALA A 128 4.40 2.93 10.13
N TRP A 129 5.26 2.64 9.15
CA TRP A 129 5.78 1.29 8.92
C TRP A 129 6.69 0.80 10.05
N ASP A 130 7.51 1.68 10.64
CA ASP A 130 8.34 1.34 11.80
C ASP A 130 7.48 0.84 12.98
N SER A 131 6.26 1.38 13.15
CA SER A 131 5.32 0.91 14.17
C SER A 131 4.81 -0.54 13.95
N LEU A 132 4.92 -1.05 12.72
CA LEU A 132 4.65 -2.45 12.37
C LEU A 132 5.91 -3.33 12.41
N GLY A 133 7.05 -2.77 12.80
CA GLY A 133 8.35 -3.44 12.78
C GLY A 133 8.93 -3.61 11.37
N LEU A 134 8.41 -2.87 10.39
CA LEU A 134 8.88 -2.91 9.01
C LEU A 134 10.09 -1.99 8.82
N ARG A 135 11.08 -2.47 8.08
CA ARG A 135 12.22 -1.64 7.65
C ARG A 135 11.94 -1.10 6.26
N ALA A 136 12.24 0.16 6.04
CA ALA A 136 12.03 0.80 4.74
C ALA A 136 12.80 0.07 3.62
N GLU A 137 12.08 -0.36 2.58
CA GLU A 137 12.64 -0.94 1.37
C GLU A 137 12.43 -0.01 0.17
N ALA A 138 13.35 -0.03 -0.80
CA ALA A 138 13.35 0.93 -1.91
C ALA A 138 12.03 0.90 -2.72
N GLY A 139 11.52 -0.30 -3.06
CA GLY A 139 10.28 -0.43 -3.85
C GLY A 139 9.06 0.23 -3.19
N PRO A 140 8.69 -0.16 -1.95
CA PRO A 140 7.62 0.50 -1.22
C PRO A 140 7.83 2.01 -1.05
N VAL A 141 9.06 2.44 -0.73
CA VAL A 141 9.38 3.87 -0.55
C VAL A 141 9.20 4.66 -1.84
N ASP A 142 9.64 4.12 -2.97
CA ASP A 142 9.50 4.76 -4.28
C ASP A 142 8.03 4.90 -4.67
N LEU A 143 7.19 3.89 -4.37
CA LEU A 143 5.75 3.99 -4.58
C LEU A 143 5.13 5.09 -3.73
N VAL A 144 5.38 5.11 -2.43
CA VAL A 144 4.83 6.15 -1.55
C VAL A 144 5.32 7.53 -1.98
N ARG A 145 6.60 7.66 -2.32
CA ARG A 145 7.14 8.91 -2.87
C ARG A 145 6.36 9.35 -4.10
N GLU A 146 6.00 8.43 -4.99
CA GLU A 146 5.28 8.77 -6.21
C GLU A 146 3.79 9.06 -5.99
N PHE A 147 3.09 8.22 -5.21
CA PHE A 147 1.62 8.20 -5.16
C PHE A 147 1.00 8.67 -3.84
N ASP A 148 1.74 8.72 -2.73
CA ASP A 148 1.15 9.02 -1.42
C ASP A 148 0.52 10.42 -1.38
N GLY A 149 -0.65 10.54 -0.79
CA GLY A 149 -1.51 11.73 -0.78
C GLY A 149 -2.46 11.86 -1.97
N LEU A 150 -2.47 10.92 -2.94
CA LEU A 150 -3.42 10.95 -4.05
C LEU A 150 -4.78 10.36 -3.67
N HIS A 151 -5.85 11.05 -4.07
CA HIS A 151 -7.23 10.57 -4.04
C HIS A 151 -7.72 10.43 -5.48
N VAL A 152 -7.84 9.19 -5.96
CA VAL A 152 -8.21 8.91 -7.36
C VAL A 152 -9.62 8.35 -7.40
N GLU A 153 -10.56 9.11 -7.95
CA GLU A 153 -11.89 8.62 -8.30
C GLU A 153 -11.80 7.81 -9.61
N HIS A 154 -12.45 6.65 -9.66
CA HIS A 154 -12.40 5.76 -10.82
C HIS A 154 -13.68 4.94 -10.98
N PRO A 155 -13.91 4.31 -12.15
CA PRO A 155 -15.05 3.42 -12.34
C PRO A 155 -15.08 2.30 -11.28
N PRO A 156 -16.28 1.89 -10.86
CA PRO A 156 -16.46 0.81 -9.91
C PRO A 156 -16.24 -0.54 -10.61
N TYR A 157 -16.01 -1.59 -9.82
CA TYR A 157 -15.95 -2.95 -10.37
C TYR A 157 -17.31 -3.48 -10.82
N VAL A 158 -18.37 -3.13 -10.08
CA VAL A 158 -19.74 -3.53 -10.40
C VAL A 158 -20.58 -2.28 -10.54
N ASP A 159 -21.18 -2.10 -11.71
CA ASP A 159 -22.27 -1.15 -11.90
C ASP A 159 -23.53 -1.69 -11.22
N ILE A 160 -24.01 -0.98 -10.19
CA ILE A 160 -25.24 -1.33 -9.49
C ILE A 160 -26.38 -0.46 -10.04
N GLY A 161 -27.07 -0.97 -11.06
CA GLY A 161 -28.24 -0.30 -11.66
C GLY A 161 -27.85 0.83 -12.62
N GLU A 162 -28.73 1.83 -12.75
CA GLU A 162 -28.60 2.90 -13.76
C GLU A 162 -27.86 4.15 -13.25
N THR A 163 -27.42 4.17 -11.99
CA THR A 163 -26.71 5.32 -11.43
C THR A 163 -25.22 5.19 -11.71
N ARG A 164 -24.58 6.27 -12.19
CA ARG A 164 -23.10 6.31 -12.26
C ARG A 164 -22.55 6.22 -10.85
N HIS A 165 -22.03 5.06 -10.51
CA HIS A 165 -21.26 4.86 -9.30
C HIS A 165 -19.79 5.16 -9.62
N PHE A 166 -19.06 5.65 -8.62
CA PHE A 166 -17.61 5.79 -8.66
C PHE A 166 -17.06 5.12 -7.42
N ASP A 167 -15.95 4.41 -7.60
CA ASP A 167 -15.09 3.98 -6.51
C ASP A 167 -13.95 5.00 -6.36
N PHE A 168 -13.19 4.86 -5.28
CA PHE A 168 -12.00 5.66 -5.08
C PHE A 168 -10.86 4.81 -4.55
N THR A 169 -9.65 5.20 -4.94
CA THR A 169 -8.39 4.75 -4.35
C THR A 169 -7.72 5.90 -3.64
N ASN A 170 -7.45 5.71 -2.35
CA ASN A 170 -6.65 6.60 -1.52
C ASN A 170 -5.26 6.03 -1.37
N PHE A 171 -4.26 6.69 -1.92
CA PHE A 171 -2.87 6.41 -1.59
C PHE A 171 -2.53 7.23 -0.35
N ASP A 172 -2.56 6.59 0.83
CA ASP A 172 -2.23 7.19 2.12
C ASP A 172 -1.71 6.08 3.03
N ALA A 173 -0.39 5.93 3.07
CA ALA A 173 0.27 4.88 3.85
C ALA A 173 -0.05 4.98 5.35
N VAL A 174 -0.21 6.19 5.89
CA VAL A 174 -0.52 6.40 7.31
C VAL A 174 -1.93 5.92 7.63
N ALA A 175 -2.91 6.27 6.80
CA ALA A 175 -4.28 5.78 6.91
C ALA A 175 -4.34 4.25 6.69
N GLY A 176 -3.55 3.72 5.76
CA GLY A 176 -3.41 2.28 5.51
C GLY A 176 -2.95 1.53 6.76
N VAL A 177 -1.92 2.01 7.46
CA VAL A 177 -1.47 1.43 8.73
C VAL A 177 -2.54 1.55 9.82
N ARG A 178 -3.15 2.74 9.98
CA ARG A 178 -4.17 2.97 11.02
C ARG A 178 -5.41 2.10 10.85
N GLY A 179 -5.82 1.85 9.61
CA GLY A 179 -6.98 1.04 9.26
C GLY A 179 -6.74 -0.47 9.35
N LEU A 180 -5.51 -0.91 9.63
CA LEU A 180 -5.11 -2.30 9.54
C LEU A 180 -4.86 -2.91 10.92
N PRO A 181 -5.77 -3.79 11.43
CA PRO A 181 -5.54 -4.50 12.68
C PRO A 181 -4.31 -5.40 12.61
N GLU A 182 -3.52 -5.45 13.70
CA GLU A 182 -2.27 -6.22 13.76
C GLU A 182 -2.45 -7.69 13.39
N ARG A 183 -3.54 -8.33 13.85
CA ARG A 183 -3.86 -9.72 13.48
C ARG A 183 -4.07 -9.88 11.97
N ALA A 184 -4.83 -8.99 11.35
CA ALA A 184 -5.09 -9.04 9.91
C ALA A 184 -3.79 -8.84 9.13
N TYR A 185 -2.95 -7.89 9.56
CA TYR A 185 -1.63 -7.67 8.97
C TYR A 185 -0.73 -8.93 9.00
N ARG A 186 -0.66 -9.61 10.16
CA ARG A 186 0.11 -10.86 10.31
C ARG A 186 -0.40 -11.96 9.38
N GLU A 187 -1.72 -12.07 9.20
CA GLU A 187 -2.29 -13.07 8.30
C GLU A 187 -2.08 -12.71 6.82
N TYR A 188 -2.20 -11.43 6.44
CA TYR A 188 -1.91 -10.99 5.07
C TYR A 188 -0.45 -11.25 4.69
N THR A 189 0.49 -10.89 5.56
CA THR A 189 1.92 -11.15 5.32
C THR A 189 2.24 -12.65 5.26
N ARG A 190 1.60 -13.47 6.12
CA ARG A 190 1.71 -14.93 6.05
C ARG A 190 1.17 -15.49 4.73
N LEU A 191 0.01 -15.02 4.27
CA LEU A 191 -0.60 -15.47 3.01
C LEU A 191 0.23 -15.05 1.78
N ALA A 192 0.81 -13.85 1.80
CA ALA A 192 1.69 -13.38 0.73
C ALA A 192 3.08 -14.05 0.76
N GLY A 193 3.51 -14.58 1.91
CA GLY A 193 4.85 -15.14 2.09
C GLY A 193 5.96 -14.09 2.11
N LEU A 194 5.63 -12.81 2.27
CA LEU A 194 6.56 -11.69 2.24
C LEU A 194 6.07 -10.51 3.09
N PRO A 195 6.97 -9.57 3.49
CA PRO A 195 6.57 -8.33 4.15
C PRO A 195 5.69 -7.47 3.25
N LEU A 196 4.60 -6.95 3.80
CA LEU A 196 3.65 -6.10 3.09
C LEU A 196 3.64 -4.70 3.72
N TYR A 197 3.76 -3.67 2.90
CA TYR A 197 3.82 -2.29 3.33
C TYR A 197 2.48 -1.63 3.03
N PRO A 198 1.67 -1.24 4.03
CA PRO A 198 0.41 -0.54 3.78
C PRO A 198 0.64 0.78 3.06
N ILE A 199 -0.06 1.00 1.96
CA ILE A 199 0.09 2.17 1.07
C ILE A 199 -1.21 2.96 0.89
N GLY A 200 -2.31 2.49 1.49
CA GLY A 200 -3.58 3.18 1.37
C GLY A 200 -4.79 2.27 1.45
N GLN A 201 -5.85 2.70 0.78
CA GLN A 201 -7.14 2.04 0.77
C GLN A 201 -7.78 2.10 -0.62
N ASN A 202 -8.49 1.04 -1.00
CA ASN A 202 -9.33 1.01 -2.19
C ASN A 202 -10.78 0.69 -1.79
N ARG A 203 -11.74 1.31 -2.49
CA ARG A 203 -13.19 1.10 -2.30
C ARG A 203 -13.67 1.32 -0.86
N ALA A 204 -12.99 2.18 -0.09
CA ALA A 204 -13.22 2.45 1.34
C ALA A 204 -12.96 1.29 2.33
N HIS A 205 -12.91 0.02 1.90
CA HIS A 205 -12.87 -1.14 2.80
C HIS A 205 -11.71 -2.11 2.54
N MET A 206 -11.00 -1.98 1.41
CA MET A 206 -9.81 -2.78 1.15
C MET A 206 -8.57 -2.00 1.57
N THR A 207 -7.72 -2.58 2.41
CA THR A 207 -6.40 -2.01 2.71
C THR A 207 -5.44 -2.37 1.59
N LEU A 208 -4.85 -1.37 0.94
CA LEU A 208 -3.82 -1.57 -0.07
C LEU A 208 -2.46 -1.74 0.58
N MET A 209 -1.70 -2.72 0.10
CA MET A 209 -0.34 -2.99 0.55
C MET A 209 0.55 -3.27 -0.66
N ILE A 210 1.83 -2.98 -0.56
CA ILE A 210 2.83 -3.37 -1.57
C ILE A 210 3.82 -4.36 -0.97
N GLY A 211 4.17 -5.41 -1.72
CA GLY A 211 5.32 -6.27 -1.45
C GLY A 211 6.59 -5.69 -2.08
N ALA A 212 7.44 -6.53 -2.67
CA ALA A 212 8.62 -6.03 -3.38
C ALA A 212 8.25 -5.24 -4.65
N GLN A 213 7.30 -5.75 -5.45
CA GLN A 213 6.90 -5.17 -6.75
C GLN A 213 5.41 -5.37 -7.08
N GLN A 214 4.64 -5.92 -6.15
CA GLN A 214 3.25 -6.33 -6.36
C GLN A 214 2.34 -5.64 -5.36
N ILE A 215 1.18 -5.16 -5.83
CA ILE A 215 0.15 -4.58 -4.96
C ILE A 215 -0.83 -5.68 -4.56
N PHE A 216 -1.07 -5.73 -3.25
CA PHE A 216 -2.04 -6.59 -2.60
C PHE A 216 -3.17 -5.75 -2.01
N ALA A 217 -4.34 -6.37 -1.87
CA ALA A 217 -5.48 -5.76 -1.20
C ALA A 217 -6.06 -6.73 -0.18
N GLY A 218 -6.12 -6.29 1.07
CA GLY A 218 -6.68 -7.06 2.18
C GLY A 218 -8.07 -6.55 2.56
N VAL A 219 -9.02 -7.46 2.74
CA VAL A 219 -10.35 -7.17 3.32
C VAL A 219 -10.80 -8.37 4.14
N ASP A 220 -11.27 -8.12 5.36
CA ASP A 220 -11.66 -9.15 6.33
C ASP A 220 -10.59 -10.26 6.40
N ASN A 221 -10.96 -11.50 6.07
CA ASN A 221 -10.07 -12.66 6.11
C ASN A 221 -9.48 -13.04 4.74
N TYR A 222 -9.56 -12.15 3.76
CA TYR A 222 -9.20 -12.42 2.37
C TYR A 222 -8.04 -11.53 1.91
N LEU A 223 -7.13 -12.13 1.15
CA LEU A 223 -6.06 -11.41 0.48
C LEU A 223 -6.20 -11.55 -1.03
N PHE A 224 -6.04 -10.44 -1.74
CA PHE A 224 -6.13 -10.36 -3.19
C PHE A 224 -4.89 -9.70 -3.80
N THR A 225 -4.71 -9.86 -5.10
CA THR A 225 -3.71 -9.17 -5.93
C THR A 225 -4.33 -8.58 -7.20
N TYR A 226 -3.78 -7.48 -7.70
CA TYR A 226 -4.17 -6.87 -8.98
C TYR A 226 -3.26 -7.26 -10.16
N GLY A 227 -2.29 -8.15 -9.95
CA GLY A 227 -1.38 -8.65 -11.01
C GLY A 227 0.08 -8.70 -10.56
N ASP A 228 0.99 -9.06 -11.46
CA ASP A 228 2.39 -9.39 -11.12
C ASP A 228 3.36 -8.19 -11.17
N GLY A 229 2.84 -6.96 -11.25
CA GLY A 229 3.66 -5.76 -11.33
C GLY A 229 2.93 -4.52 -10.85
N LEU A 230 3.71 -3.52 -10.45
CA LEU A 230 3.19 -2.26 -9.93
C LEU A 230 2.27 -1.56 -10.93
N ASP A 231 2.75 -1.36 -12.16
CA ASP A 231 2.06 -0.52 -13.13
C ASP A 231 0.79 -1.17 -13.67
N SER A 232 0.84 -2.48 -13.88
CA SER A 232 -0.34 -3.28 -14.24
C SER A 232 -1.35 -3.30 -13.09
N ALA A 233 -0.90 -3.40 -11.83
CA ALA A 233 -1.78 -3.36 -10.68
C ALA A 233 -2.47 -2.00 -10.50
N VAL A 234 -1.74 -0.89 -10.64
CA VAL A 234 -2.32 0.46 -10.63
C VAL A 234 -3.32 0.63 -11.78
N THR A 235 -2.97 0.18 -12.98
CA THR A 235 -3.85 0.22 -14.16
C THR A 235 -5.15 -0.55 -13.90
N ALA A 236 -5.05 -1.81 -13.47
CA ALA A 236 -6.20 -2.67 -13.20
C ALA A 236 -7.10 -2.07 -12.11
N MET A 237 -6.49 -1.60 -11.01
CA MET A 237 -7.20 -0.98 -9.91
C MET A 237 -7.98 0.26 -10.34
N LEU A 238 -7.34 1.18 -11.07
CA LEU A 238 -7.95 2.42 -11.55
C LEU A 238 -8.90 2.24 -12.72
N ARG A 239 -8.92 1.07 -13.36
CA ARG A 239 -9.97 0.66 -14.30
C ARG A 239 -11.16 -0.02 -13.64
N GLY A 240 -11.13 -0.19 -12.32
CA GLY A 240 -12.16 -0.91 -11.59
C GLY A 240 -12.12 -2.42 -11.81
N GLU A 241 -10.99 -2.99 -12.26
CA GLU A 241 -10.91 -4.43 -12.49
C GLU A 241 -11.05 -5.23 -11.18
N GLN A 242 -11.45 -6.50 -11.30
CA GLN A 242 -11.56 -7.39 -10.15
C GLN A 242 -10.18 -7.87 -9.73
N PRO A 243 -9.79 -7.73 -8.45
CA PRO A 243 -8.57 -8.35 -7.98
C PRO A 243 -8.75 -9.87 -7.85
N THR A 244 -7.67 -10.61 -8.02
CA THR A 244 -7.65 -12.08 -7.90
C THR A 244 -7.42 -12.48 -6.45
N LYS A 245 -8.27 -13.35 -5.89
CA LYS A 245 -8.07 -13.90 -4.53
C LYS A 245 -6.85 -14.82 -4.54
N ILE A 246 -5.91 -14.56 -3.63
CA ILE A 246 -4.70 -15.40 -3.46
C ILE A 246 -4.72 -16.22 -2.17
N GLY A 247 -5.54 -15.83 -1.19
CA GLY A 247 -5.62 -16.56 0.06
C GLY A 247 -6.78 -16.13 0.94
N GLU A 248 -7.06 -16.99 1.91
CA GLU A 248 -7.99 -16.72 3.01
C GLU A 248 -7.48 -17.37 4.30
N TRP A 249 -7.87 -16.83 5.45
CA TRP A 249 -7.67 -17.49 6.74
C TRP A 249 -8.99 -17.65 7.49
N HIS A 250 -8.98 -18.54 8.47
CA HIS A 250 -10.11 -18.74 9.37
C HIS A 250 -9.68 -18.39 10.80
N PRO A 251 -10.58 -17.77 11.58
CA PRO A 251 -10.26 -17.26 12.91
C PRO A 251 -10.02 -18.34 13.96
#